data_AF-A0A373P4M6-F1
#
_entry.id   AF-A0A373P4M6-F1
#
_cell.length_a   1.000
_cell.length_b   1.000
_cell.length_c   1.000
_cell.angle_alpha   90.00
_cell.angle_beta   90.00
_cell.angle_gamma   90.00
#
_symmetry.space_group_name_H-M   'P 1'
#
loop_
_entity.id
_entity.type
_entity.pdbx_description
1 polymer ?
#
loop_
_entity_poly.entity_id
_entity_poly.type
_entity_poly.pdbx_seq_one_letter_code
_entity_poly.pdbx_strand_id
1 'polypeptide(L)'
;MASSMIHLAIVQEMRKKVSFRDINRLFLGVILPDGAVAGNSHLKKKICENTRYTYDLECFRDRYGKYMEKDDLYLGYYLHLIQDMLYRRFMYGEHGWNSSVPGNVEKLHRDYEILNEYVSKKYGLFQEMIQELDLTEEPLAQLAEFDVKGLIKEVRGEFVQRKEEKLSILTRQMANEYIVRATEFCVEELKALSKGKSGLDSTVWSWEKPENISHEKLNQKLNAKIENM
;
A
#
# COMPACT_ATOMS: atom_id res chain seq x y z
N MET A 1 4.87 -5.11 0.35
CA MET A 1 3.81 -4.24 -0.13
C MET A 1 2.52 -4.90 0.30
N ALA A 2 1.46 -4.14 0.57
CA ALA A 2 0.16 -4.74 0.85
C ALA A 2 -0.40 -5.38 -0.44
N SER A 3 -1.43 -6.22 -0.34
CA SER A 3 -2.09 -6.75 -1.54
C SER A 3 -3.05 -5.73 -2.14
N SER A 4 -3.32 -5.85 -3.44
CA SER A 4 -4.32 -5.03 -4.16
C SER A 4 -5.66 -5.01 -3.44
N MET A 5 -6.13 -6.16 -2.94
CA MET A 5 -7.39 -6.24 -2.18
C MET A 5 -7.40 -5.37 -0.92
N ILE A 6 -6.26 -5.30 -0.20
CA ILE A 6 -6.12 -4.45 1.00
C ILE A 6 -6.10 -2.97 0.59
N HIS A 7 -5.38 -2.61 -0.48
CA HIS A 7 -5.35 -1.24 -1.01
C HIS A 7 -6.75 -0.75 -1.39
N LEU A 8 -7.51 -1.57 -2.10
CA LEU A 8 -8.89 -1.31 -2.48
C LEU A 8 -9.80 -1.17 -1.25
N ALA A 9 -9.64 -2.03 -0.24
CA ALA A 9 -10.42 -1.96 0.99
C ALA A 9 -10.19 -0.64 1.75
N ILE A 10 -8.95 -0.17 1.82
CA ILE A 10 -8.61 1.11 2.47
C ILE A 10 -9.32 2.26 1.77
N VAL A 11 -9.23 2.33 0.44
CA VAL A 11 -9.91 3.36 -0.35
C VAL A 11 -11.43 3.28 -0.20
N GLN A 12 -11.99 2.06 -0.21
CA GLN A 12 -13.42 1.85 -0.01
C GLN A 12 -13.91 2.38 1.33
N GLU A 13 -13.14 2.21 2.41
CA GLU A 13 -13.46 2.83 3.70
C GLU A 13 -13.25 4.35 3.70
N MET A 14 -12.23 4.86 3.01
CA MET A 14 -12.00 6.31 2.90
C MET A 14 -13.18 7.04 2.26
N ARG A 15 -13.86 6.42 1.28
CA ARG A 15 -15.06 7.01 0.62
C ARG A 15 -16.21 7.33 1.58
N LYS A 16 -16.25 6.66 2.74
CA LYS A 16 -17.24 6.93 3.78
C LYS A 16 -16.93 8.22 4.55
N LYS A 17 -15.70 8.74 4.43
CA LYS A 17 -15.18 9.88 5.19
C LYS A 17 -14.78 11.07 4.30
N VAL A 18 -14.46 10.83 3.04
CA VAL A 18 -13.96 11.81 2.08
C VAL A 18 -14.65 11.61 0.72
N SER A 19 -15.02 12.71 0.07
CA SER A 19 -15.57 12.69 -1.29
C SER A 19 -14.46 12.66 -2.33
N PHE A 20 -14.67 11.83 -3.36
CA PHE A 20 -13.80 11.69 -4.53
C PHE A 20 -14.59 12.08 -5.79
N ARG A 21 -13.89 12.59 -6.80
CA ARG A 21 -14.44 13.07 -8.09
C ARG A 21 -14.76 11.92 -9.04
N ASP A 22 -13.80 11.03 -9.23
CA ASP A 22 -13.92 9.86 -10.10
C ASP A 22 -13.42 8.63 -9.36
N ILE A 23 -14.38 7.83 -8.91
CA ILE A 23 -14.08 6.66 -8.11
C ILE A 23 -13.40 5.54 -8.91
N ASN A 24 -13.71 5.40 -10.20
CA ASN A 24 -13.15 4.33 -11.02
C ASN A 24 -11.66 4.61 -11.26
N ARG A 25 -11.33 5.87 -11.51
CA ARG A 25 -9.94 6.33 -11.63
C ARG A 25 -9.18 6.18 -10.31
N LEU A 26 -9.81 6.48 -9.18
CA LEU A 26 -9.23 6.27 -7.85
C LEU A 26 -8.87 4.79 -7.60
N PHE A 27 -9.79 3.87 -7.91
CA PHE A 27 -9.55 2.44 -7.70
C PHE A 27 -8.44 1.90 -8.58
N LEU A 28 -8.37 2.32 -9.85
CA LEU A 28 -7.23 1.96 -10.67
C LEU A 28 -5.93 2.57 -10.11
N GLY A 29 -5.95 3.85 -9.75
CA GLY A 29 -4.80 4.57 -9.22
C GLY A 29 -4.18 3.89 -8.01
N VAL A 30 -4.99 3.38 -7.07
CA VAL A 30 -4.47 2.78 -5.83
C VAL A 30 -3.82 1.40 -6.02
N ILE A 31 -4.05 0.73 -7.15
CA ILE A 31 -3.40 -0.55 -7.46
C ILE A 31 -2.36 -0.42 -8.58
N LEU A 32 -2.39 0.69 -9.33
CA LEU A 32 -1.56 0.91 -10.51
C LEU A 32 -0.04 0.74 -10.25
N PRO A 33 0.53 1.16 -9.11
CA PRO A 33 1.97 0.98 -8.87
C PRO A 33 2.43 -0.49 -8.93
N ASP A 34 1.56 -1.44 -8.60
CA ASP A 34 1.85 -2.88 -8.64
C ASP A 34 1.78 -3.48 -10.05
N GLY A 35 1.17 -2.78 -11.01
CA GLY A 35 1.06 -3.21 -12.42
C GLY A 35 2.22 -2.79 -13.30
N ALA A 36 3.32 -2.29 -12.74
CA ALA A 36 4.47 -1.84 -13.51
C ALA A 36 5.33 -3.02 -13.98
N VAL A 37 5.64 -3.06 -15.28
CA VAL A 37 6.53 -4.07 -15.89
C VAL A 37 7.98 -3.56 -16.04
N ALA A 38 8.18 -2.25 -16.03
CA ALA A 38 9.49 -1.61 -16.02
C ALA A 38 9.45 -0.24 -15.32
N GLY A 39 10.59 0.21 -14.80
CA GLY A 39 10.72 1.52 -14.13
C GLY A 39 10.63 1.44 -12.61
N ASN A 40 10.36 2.58 -11.96
CA ASN A 40 10.33 2.71 -10.50
C ASN A 40 8.95 3.24 -10.04
N SER A 41 7.92 2.42 -10.19
CA SER A 41 6.53 2.78 -9.87
C SER A 41 6.33 3.12 -8.39
N HIS A 42 6.88 2.34 -7.46
CA HIS A 42 6.80 2.66 -6.03
C HIS A 42 7.69 3.83 -5.60
N LEU A 43 8.40 4.49 -6.53
CA LEU A 43 9.31 5.60 -6.24
C LEU A 43 10.31 5.28 -5.13
N LYS A 44 10.76 4.02 -5.06
CA LYS A 44 11.68 3.58 -4.03
C LYS A 44 13.04 4.23 -4.26
N LYS A 45 13.56 4.92 -3.25
CA LYS A 45 14.89 5.54 -3.28
C LYS A 45 15.71 5.18 -2.05
N LYS A 46 17.03 5.24 -2.21
CA LYS A 46 18.00 5.15 -1.11
C LYS A 46 18.30 6.54 -0.58
N ILE A 47 18.41 6.67 0.75
CA ILE A 47 18.77 7.90 1.45
C ILE A 47 19.80 7.60 2.54
N CYS A 48 20.32 8.65 3.20
CA CYS A 48 21.27 8.52 4.31
C CYS A 48 22.46 7.61 3.96
N GLU A 49 23.25 8.00 2.96
CA GLU A 49 24.43 7.22 2.51
C GLU A 49 24.11 5.75 2.17
N ASN A 50 22.94 5.51 1.56
CA ASN A 50 22.46 4.18 1.16
C ASN A 50 22.10 3.23 2.31
N THR A 51 21.97 3.71 3.54
CA THR A 51 21.61 2.88 4.70
C THR A 51 20.10 2.69 4.86
N ARG A 52 19.31 3.64 4.32
CA ARG A 52 17.85 3.68 4.47
C ARG A 52 17.16 3.77 3.11
N TYR A 53 15.91 3.33 3.09
CA TYR A 53 15.03 3.34 1.92
C TYR A 53 13.77 4.12 2.25
N THR A 54 13.19 4.77 1.24
CA THR A 54 11.86 5.38 1.32
C THR A 54 11.13 5.31 -0.02
N TYR A 55 9.84 5.65 -0.04
CA TYR A 55 9.11 5.99 -1.24
C TYR A 55 9.09 7.52 -1.37
N ASP A 56 9.49 8.06 -2.52
CA ASP A 56 9.71 9.50 -2.72
C ASP A 56 8.41 10.31 -2.88
N LEU A 57 7.72 10.52 -1.77
CA LEU A 57 6.42 11.22 -1.75
C LEU A 57 6.54 12.69 -2.13
N GLU A 58 7.62 13.37 -1.73
CA GLU A 58 7.88 14.76 -2.12
C GLU A 58 7.99 14.88 -3.64
N CYS A 59 8.79 14.02 -4.27
CA CYS A 59 8.93 13.99 -5.73
C CYS A 59 7.59 13.72 -6.43
N PHE A 60 6.77 12.80 -5.89
CA PHE A 60 5.42 12.57 -6.43
C PHE A 60 4.55 13.82 -6.33
N ARG A 61 4.50 14.46 -5.16
CA ARG A 61 3.70 15.69 -4.94
C ARG A 61 4.18 16.84 -5.83
N ASP A 62 5.48 17.01 -6.01
CA ASP A 62 6.05 18.06 -6.85
C ASP A 62 5.67 17.89 -8.33
N ARG A 63 5.72 16.65 -8.83
CA ARG A 63 5.41 16.34 -10.24
C ARG A 63 3.91 16.27 -10.51
N TYR A 64 3.17 15.62 -9.62
CA TYR A 64 1.79 15.21 -9.85
C TYR A 64 0.78 15.92 -8.96
N GLY A 65 1.19 16.79 -8.04
CA GLY A 65 0.28 17.43 -7.07
C GLY A 65 -0.86 18.22 -7.71
N LYS A 66 -0.56 18.96 -8.79
CA LYS A 66 -1.58 19.66 -9.58
C LYS A 66 -2.57 18.73 -10.29
N TYR A 67 -2.15 17.49 -10.57
CA TYR A 67 -3.03 16.46 -11.13
C TYR A 67 -3.90 15.84 -10.03
N MET A 68 -3.35 15.57 -8.84
CA MET A 68 -4.12 15.06 -7.69
C MET A 68 -5.30 15.97 -7.31
N GLU A 69 -5.18 17.29 -7.52
CA GLU A 69 -6.27 18.25 -7.29
C GLU A 69 -7.45 18.12 -8.27
N LYS A 70 -7.23 17.50 -9.43
CA LYS A 70 -8.19 17.46 -10.54
C LYS A 70 -8.65 16.05 -10.87
N ASP A 71 -7.82 15.05 -10.58
CA ASP A 71 -7.98 13.71 -11.08
C ASP A 71 -7.54 12.67 -10.03
N ASP A 72 -8.47 11.79 -9.69
CA ASP A 72 -8.29 10.83 -8.63
C ASP A 72 -7.40 9.64 -9.01
N LEU A 73 -7.04 9.46 -10.29
CA LEU A 73 -6.02 8.49 -10.69
C LEU A 73 -4.70 8.76 -9.95
N TYR A 74 -4.26 10.02 -9.98
CA TYR A 74 -3.03 10.48 -9.34
C TYR A 74 -3.15 10.46 -7.83
N LEU A 75 -4.33 10.79 -7.30
CA LEU A 75 -4.61 10.69 -5.88
C LEU A 75 -4.55 9.25 -5.40
N GLY A 76 -5.14 8.31 -6.13
CA GLY A 76 -5.08 6.88 -5.86
C GLY A 76 -3.64 6.38 -5.83
N TYR A 77 -2.85 6.78 -6.82
CA TYR A 77 -1.42 6.44 -6.90
C TYR A 77 -0.66 6.94 -5.67
N TYR A 78 -0.87 8.20 -5.27
CA TYR A 78 -0.25 8.77 -4.08
C TYR A 78 -0.65 8.02 -2.81
N LEU A 79 -1.94 7.68 -2.68
CA LEU A 79 -2.47 6.90 -1.56
C LEU A 79 -1.87 5.51 -1.49
N HIS A 80 -1.62 4.85 -2.62
CA HIS A 80 -0.90 3.58 -2.66
C HIS A 80 0.47 3.71 -1.97
N LEU A 81 1.29 4.70 -2.37
CA LEU A 81 2.63 4.89 -1.82
C LEU A 81 2.60 5.09 -0.29
N ILE A 82 1.62 5.86 0.21
CA ILE A 82 1.43 6.07 1.65
C ILE A 82 1.03 4.77 2.34
N GLN A 83 0.02 4.08 1.83
CA GLN A 83 -0.44 2.82 2.40
C GLN A 83 0.72 1.84 2.48
N ASP A 84 1.49 1.73 1.41
CA ASP A 84 2.56 0.76 1.34
C ASP A 84 3.74 1.07 2.30
N MET A 85 3.99 2.36 2.53
CA MET A 85 4.91 2.84 3.56
C MET A 85 4.44 2.52 4.98
N LEU A 86 3.15 2.73 5.26
CA LEU A 86 2.53 2.35 6.53
C LEU A 86 2.56 0.84 6.73
N TYR A 87 2.27 0.07 5.69
CA TYR A 87 2.28 -1.39 5.71
C TYR A 87 3.66 -1.93 6.08
N ARG A 88 4.73 -1.30 5.57
CA ARG A 88 6.09 -1.65 5.97
C ARG A 88 6.33 -1.44 7.46
N ARG A 89 5.94 -0.29 8.00
CA ARG A 89 6.07 -0.04 9.44
C ARG A 89 5.25 -1.03 10.26
N PHE A 90 4.03 -1.32 9.85
CA PHE A 90 3.14 -2.28 10.49
C PHE A 90 3.76 -3.68 10.51
N MET A 91 4.07 -4.25 9.35
CA MET A 91 4.57 -5.62 9.24
C MET A 91 5.97 -5.80 9.83
N TYR A 92 6.94 -4.99 9.38
CA TYR A 92 8.34 -5.17 9.78
C TYR A 92 8.64 -4.56 11.14
N GLY A 93 8.08 -3.39 11.42
CA GLY A 93 8.38 -2.63 12.62
C GLY A 93 7.61 -3.12 13.84
N GLU A 94 6.30 -3.32 13.69
CA GLU A 94 5.40 -3.61 14.82
C GLU A 94 5.13 -5.11 15.00
N HIS A 95 5.05 -5.85 13.90
CA HIS A 95 4.80 -7.30 13.91
C HIS A 95 6.05 -8.17 13.71
N GLY A 96 7.24 -7.55 13.58
CA GLY A 96 8.51 -8.26 13.49
C GLY A 96 8.64 -9.19 12.27
N TRP A 97 7.83 -8.98 11.23
CA TRP A 97 7.92 -9.77 10.01
C TRP A 97 9.24 -9.48 9.29
N ASN A 98 9.90 -10.55 8.84
CA ASN A 98 11.18 -10.46 8.15
C ASN A 98 11.09 -11.22 6.82
N SER A 99 11.24 -10.47 5.72
CA SER A 99 11.22 -11.01 4.36
C SER A 99 12.47 -11.81 4.00
N SER A 100 13.58 -11.64 4.71
CA SER A 100 14.84 -12.36 4.43
C SER A 100 14.84 -13.79 4.99
N VAL A 101 13.84 -14.16 5.79
CA VAL A 101 13.64 -15.55 6.25
C VAL A 101 13.06 -16.38 5.10
N PRO A 102 13.69 -17.51 4.71
CA PRO A 102 13.20 -18.35 3.61
C PRO A 102 11.74 -18.79 3.80
N GLY A 103 10.92 -18.65 2.77
CA GLY A 103 9.51 -19.05 2.79
C GLY A 103 8.55 -17.99 3.37
N ASN A 104 9.03 -16.92 4.00
CA ASN A 104 8.14 -15.94 4.64
C ASN A 104 7.39 -15.07 3.64
N VAL A 105 8.00 -14.79 2.48
CA VAL A 105 7.35 -14.03 1.41
C VAL A 105 6.21 -14.86 0.85
N GLU A 106 6.47 -16.11 0.49
CA GLU A 106 5.49 -17.05 -0.05
C GLU A 106 4.33 -17.28 0.93
N LYS A 107 4.62 -17.42 2.23
CA LYS A 107 3.58 -17.52 3.28
C LYS A 107 2.71 -16.27 3.35
N LEU A 108 3.31 -15.07 3.26
CA LEU A 108 2.54 -13.82 3.28
C LEU A 108 1.64 -13.71 2.03
N HIS A 109 2.18 -14.02 0.85
CA HIS A 109 1.37 -14.04 -0.37
C HIS A 109 0.23 -15.06 -0.28
N ARG A 110 0.48 -16.24 0.30
CA ARG A 110 -0.57 -17.23 0.55
C ARG A 110 -1.64 -16.71 1.51
N ASP A 111 -1.25 -16.02 2.57
CA ASP A 111 -2.23 -15.40 3.48
C ASP A 111 -3.08 -14.34 2.79
N TYR A 112 -2.52 -13.56 1.86
CA TYR A 112 -3.31 -12.64 1.04
C TYR A 112 -4.38 -13.40 0.24
N GLU A 113 -4.00 -14.45 -0.49
CA GLU A 113 -4.95 -15.25 -1.27
C GLU A 113 -6.09 -15.81 -0.41
N ILE A 114 -5.79 -16.28 0.80
CA ILE A 114 -6.78 -16.80 1.75
C ILE A 114 -7.69 -15.68 2.28
N LEU A 115 -7.13 -14.49 2.52
CA LEU A 115 -7.85 -13.36 3.08
C LEU A 115 -8.70 -12.59 2.06
N ASN A 116 -8.42 -12.70 0.76
CA ASN A 116 -9.06 -11.88 -0.26
C ASN A 116 -10.59 -11.99 -0.26
N GLU A 117 -11.16 -13.19 -0.07
CA GLU A 117 -12.61 -13.35 0.06
C GLU A 117 -13.16 -12.66 1.31
N TYR A 118 -12.47 -12.80 2.45
CA TYR A 118 -12.89 -12.18 3.70
C TYR A 118 -12.86 -10.65 3.59
N VAL A 119 -11.76 -10.09 3.08
CA VAL A 119 -11.57 -8.65 2.91
C VAL A 119 -12.59 -8.11 1.92
N SER A 120 -12.75 -8.72 0.75
CA SER A 120 -13.71 -8.25 -0.26
C SER A 120 -15.14 -8.21 0.27
N LYS A 121 -15.61 -9.28 0.93
CA LYS A 121 -16.95 -9.32 1.54
C LYS A 121 -17.13 -8.29 2.64
N LYS A 122 -16.17 -8.18 3.56
CA LYS A 122 -16.28 -7.29 4.72
C LYS A 122 -16.31 -5.81 4.32
N TYR A 123 -15.51 -5.44 3.34
CA TYR A 123 -15.36 -4.05 2.91
C TYR A 123 -16.25 -3.70 1.71
N GLY A 124 -17.00 -4.68 1.16
CA GLY A 124 -17.95 -4.46 0.07
C GLY A 124 -17.28 -4.20 -1.27
N LEU A 125 -16.20 -4.93 -1.55
CA LEU A 125 -15.47 -4.88 -2.81
C LEU A 125 -16.05 -5.90 -3.80
N PHE A 126 -16.07 -5.54 -5.07
CA PHE A 126 -16.48 -6.40 -6.17
C PHE A 126 -15.66 -6.10 -7.43
N GLN A 127 -15.45 -7.12 -8.27
CA GLN A 127 -14.50 -7.08 -9.40
C GLN A 127 -14.81 -5.98 -10.44
N GLU A 128 -16.08 -5.59 -10.57
CA GLU A 128 -16.55 -4.57 -11.52
C GLU A 128 -16.16 -3.14 -11.09
N MET A 129 -15.69 -2.95 -9.85
CA MET A 129 -15.16 -1.67 -9.38
C MET A 129 -13.86 -1.27 -10.07
N ILE A 130 -13.14 -2.24 -10.65
CA ILE A 130 -11.87 -2.02 -11.34
C ILE A 130 -12.18 -1.93 -12.83
N GLN A 131 -11.98 -0.74 -13.39
CA GLN A 131 -12.20 -0.47 -14.81
C GLN A 131 -10.88 -0.26 -15.53
N GLU A 132 -10.83 -0.71 -16.78
CA GLU A 132 -9.68 -0.48 -17.65
C GLU A 132 -9.64 0.97 -18.08
N LEU A 133 -8.45 1.55 -18.05
CA LEU A 133 -8.17 2.89 -18.52
C LEU A 133 -6.94 2.83 -19.42
N ASP A 134 -6.99 3.54 -20.53
CA ASP A 134 -5.82 3.76 -21.36
C ASP A 134 -4.91 4.82 -20.73
N LEU A 135 -3.69 4.42 -20.38
CA LEU A 135 -2.69 5.30 -19.76
C LEU A 135 -1.70 5.88 -20.77
N THR A 136 -1.85 5.62 -22.07
CA THR A 136 -0.85 5.99 -23.09
C THR A 136 -0.52 7.49 -23.07
N GLU A 137 -1.53 8.34 -22.87
CA GLU A 137 -1.37 9.81 -22.80
C GLU A 137 -1.27 10.34 -21.36
N GLU A 138 -1.28 9.47 -20.35
CA GLU A 138 -1.23 9.90 -18.96
C GLU A 138 0.22 10.23 -18.55
N PRO A 139 0.49 11.39 -17.92
CA PRO A 139 1.80 11.73 -17.35
C PRO A 139 2.46 10.66 -16.46
N LEU A 140 1.69 9.74 -15.88
CA LEU A 140 2.21 8.61 -15.12
C LEU A 140 3.04 7.64 -15.99
N ALA A 141 2.81 7.56 -17.31
CA ALA A 141 3.59 6.72 -18.22
C ALA A 141 5.08 7.12 -18.28
N GLN A 142 5.44 8.34 -17.85
CA GLN A 142 6.83 8.77 -17.72
C GLN A 142 7.54 8.17 -16.50
N LEU A 143 6.79 7.64 -15.53
CA LEU A 143 7.33 7.10 -14.28
C LEU A 143 7.70 5.62 -14.39
N ALA A 144 6.87 4.86 -15.10
CA ALA A 144 7.00 3.43 -15.29
C ALA A 144 6.17 2.98 -16.50
N GLU A 145 6.51 1.82 -17.06
CA GLU A 145 5.69 1.12 -18.04
C GLU A 145 4.70 0.22 -17.29
N PHE A 146 3.40 0.35 -17.59
CA PHE A 146 2.34 -0.36 -16.88
C PHE A 146 1.60 -1.36 -17.78
N ASP A 147 1.48 -2.61 -17.33
CA ASP A 147 0.56 -3.59 -17.91
C ASP A 147 -0.80 -3.51 -17.22
N VAL A 148 -1.58 -2.48 -17.58
CA VAL A 148 -2.91 -2.23 -16.98
C VAL A 148 -3.86 -3.41 -17.23
N LYS A 149 -3.81 -4.01 -18.43
CA LYS A 149 -4.67 -5.14 -18.79
C LYS A 149 -4.33 -6.38 -17.95
N GLY A 150 -3.04 -6.69 -17.81
CA GLY A 150 -2.55 -7.78 -16.96
C GLY A 150 -2.93 -7.56 -15.50
N LEU A 151 -2.67 -6.37 -14.95
CA LEU A 151 -3.02 -6.01 -13.58
C LEU A 151 -4.52 -6.21 -13.30
N ILE A 152 -5.40 -5.68 -14.16
CA ILE A 152 -6.84 -5.81 -13.95
C ILE A 152 -7.27 -7.27 -13.99
N LYS A 153 -6.74 -8.05 -14.93
CA LYS A 153 -7.01 -9.48 -15.02
C LYS A 153 -6.57 -10.21 -13.75
N GLU A 154 -5.39 -9.90 -13.22
CA GLU A 154 -4.87 -10.47 -11.98
C GLU A 154 -5.77 -10.12 -10.79
N VAL A 155 -6.02 -8.83 -10.54
CA VAL A 155 -6.80 -8.39 -9.38
C VAL A 155 -8.25 -8.88 -9.46
N ARG A 156 -8.85 -8.96 -10.65
CA ARG A 156 -10.17 -9.60 -10.80
C ARG A 156 -10.14 -11.08 -10.44
N GLY A 157 -9.05 -11.78 -10.75
CA GLY A 157 -8.83 -13.17 -10.34
C GLY A 157 -8.69 -13.37 -8.83
N GLU A 158 -8.35 -12.31 -8.07
CA GLU A 158 -8.24 -12.35 -6.61
C GLU A 158 -9.59 -12.44 -5.89
N PHE A 159 -10.70 -12.10 -6.55
CA PHE A 159 -12.06 -12.18 -5.98
C PHE A 159 -12.61 -13.61 -5.93
N VAL A 160 -11.88 -14.59 -6.49
CA VAL A 160 -12.30 -15.99 -6.51
C VAL A 160 -12.34 -16.56 -5.09
N GLN A 161 -13.47 -17.21 -4.75
CA GLN A 161 -13.64 -17.90 -3.48
C GLN A 161 -12.55 -18.97 -3.28
N ARG A 162 -11.92 -18.96 -2.11
CA ARG A 162 -10.92 -19.95 -1.71
C ARG A 162 -11.45 -20.80 -0.56
N LYS A 163 -10.86 -21.99 -0.40
CA LYS A 163 -11.12 -22.81 0.78
C LYS A 163 -10.54 -22.11 1.99
N GLU A 164 -11.22 -22.20 3.13
CA GLU A 164 -10.65 -21.73 4.38
C GLU A 164 -9.40 -22.55 4.71
N GLU A 165 -8.29 -21.84 4.87
CA GLU A 165 -6.98 -22.39 5.18
C GLU A 165 -6.38 -21.64 6.36
N LYS A 166 -5.42 -22.27 7.04
CA LYS A 166 -4.75 -21.69 8.20
C LYS A 166 -3.81 -20.57 7.76
N LEU A 167 -4.00 -19.38 8.34
CA LEU A 167 -3.12 -18.23 8.15
C LEU A 167 -1.79 -18.40 8.91
N SER A 168 -0.69 -17.92 8.34
CA SER A 168 0.67 -18.12 8.86
C SER A 168 1.33 -16.87 9.44
N ILE A 169 1.16 -15.74 8.77
CA ILE A 169 1.83 -14.45 9.02
C ILE A 169 0.78 -13.35 9.24
N LEU A 170 -0.11 -13.15 8.27
CA LEU A 170 -1.12 -12.09 8.29
C LEU A 170 -2.46 -12.67 8.74
N THR A 171 -2.90 -12.31 9.94
CA THR A 171 -4.21 -12.76 10.46
C THR A 171 -5.34 -11.85 10.00
N ARG A 172 -6.60 -12.33 10.09
CA ARG A 172 -7.80 -11.49 9.88
C ARG A 172 -7.80 -10.25 10.78
N GLN A 173 -7.36 -10.37 12.03
CA GLN A 173 -7.27 -9.24 12.97
C GLN A 173 -6.25 -8.22 12.50
N MET A 174 -5.05 -8.65 12.10
CA MET A 174 -4.01 -7.76 11.58
C MET A 174 -4.45 -7.05 10.30
N ALA A 175 -5.09 -7.75 9.37
CA ALA A 175 -5.62 -7.13 8.16
C ALA A 175 -6.66 -6.04 8.48
N ASN A 176 -7.61 -6.33 9.40
CA ASN A 176 -8.61 -5.35 9.83
C ASN A 176 -7.98 -4.14 10.52
N GLU A 177 -7.05 -4.38 11.45
CA GLU A 177 -6.36 -3.33 12.18
C GLU A 177 -5.60 -2.42 11.22
N TYR A 178 -4.83 -3.01 10.31
CA TYR A 178 -4.09 -2.27 9.31
C TYR A 178 -4.99 -1.44 8.41
N ILE A 179 -6.08 -2.00 7.89
CA ILE A 179 -7.02 -1.28 7.02
C ILE A 179 -7.60 -0.06 7.76
N VAL A 180 -8.07 -0.22 9.00
CA VAL A 180 -8.61 0.89 9.79
C VAL A 180 -7.56 1.99 10.01
N ARG A 181 -6.36 1.61 10.45
CA ARG A 181 -5.27 2.56 10.72
C ARG A 181 -4.84 3.29 9.45
N ALA A 182 -4.69 2.57 8.34
CA ALA A 182 -4.30 3.16 7.07
C ALA A 182 -5.39 4.09 6.52
N THR A 183 -6.67 3.74 6.63
CA THR A 183 -7.78 4.62 6.27
C THR A 183 -7.72 5.94 7.05
N GLU A 184 -7.58 5.89 8.37
CA GLU A 184 -7.51 7.09 9.20
C GLU A 184 -6.30 7.95 8.86
N PHE A 185 -5.15 7.31 8.69
CA PHE A 185 -3.91 7.98 8.33
C PHE A 185 -4.01 8.70 6.99
N CYS A 186 -4.50 8.00 5.96
CA CYS A 186 -4.70 8.59 4.64
C CYS A 186 -5.70 9.75 4.67
N VAL A 187 -6.79 9.64 5.44
CA VAL A 187 -7.76 10.75 5.58
C VAL A 187 -7.12 11.98 6.22
N GLU A 188 -6.30 11.80 7.27
CA GLU A 188 -5.59 12.93 7.89
C GLU A 188 -4.53 13.54 6.97
N GLU A 189 -3.85 12.73 6.16
CA GLU A 189 -2.92 13.22 5.13
C GLU A 189 -3.66 14.10 4.10
N LEU A 190 -4.81 13.64 3.59
CA LEU A 190 -5.60 14.44 2.65
C LEU A 190 -6.09 15.76 3.28
N LYS A 191 -6.48 15.73 4.56
CA LYS A 191 -6.85 16.95 5.31
C LYS A 191 -5.67 17.89 5.53
N ALA A 192 -4.45 17.35 5.67
CA ALA A 192 -3.25 18.16 5.80
C ALA A 192 -2.92 18.85 4.48
N LEU A 193 -2.94 18.10 3.37
CA LEU A 193 -2.70 18.63 2.03
C LEU A 193 -3.74 19.69 1.64
N SER A 194 -5.03 19.48 1.94
CA SER A 194 -6.07 20.47 1.62
C SER A 194 -5.94 21.78 2.41
N LYS A 195 -5.18 21.78 3.52
CA LYS A 195 -4.83 22.97 4.30
C LYS A 195 -3.49 23.60 3.87
N GLY A 196 -2.91 23.16 2.75
CA GLY A 196 -1.63 23.66 2.24
C GLY A 196 -0.41 23.24 3.07
N LYS A 197 -0.52 22.17 3.88
CA LYS A 197 0.65 21.61 4.57
C LYS A 197 1.50 20.79 3.61
N SER A 198 2.77 20.56 3.97
CA SER A 198 3.75 19.82 3.16
C SER A 198 3.42 18.34 2.88
N GLY A 199 2.42 17.78 3.57
CA GLY A 199 2.11 16.35 3.55
C GLY A 199 3.13 15.52 4.32
N LEU A 200 3.06 14.20 4.13
CA LEU A 200 3.93 13.24 4.80
C LEU A 200 5.40 13.40 4.38
N ASP A 201 6.29 13.40 5.35
CA ASP A 201 7.75 13.43 5.15
C ASP A 201 8.28 12.01 4.91
N SER A 202 8.77 11.75 3.70
CA SER A 202 9.29 10.43 3.32
C SER A 202 10.57 10.03 4.07
N THR A 203 11.35 10.99 4.56
CA THR A 203 12.58 10.72 5.33
C THR A 203 12.23 10.24 6.73
N VAL A 204 11.25 10.85 7.39
CA VAL A 204 10.77 10.42 8.72
C VAL A 204 10.25 8.98 8.68
N TRP A 205 9.62 8.59 7.57
CA TRP A 205 9.03 7.27 7.38
C TRP A 205 9.91 6.26 6.63
N SER A 206 11.18 6.62 6.40
CA SER A 206 12.16 5.73 5.81
C SER A 206 12.47 4.51 6.70
N TRP A 207 12.98 3.44 6.11
CA TRP A 207 13.31 2.20 6.81
C TRP A 207 14.68 1.65 6.41
N GLU A 208 15.29 0.88 7.31
CA GLU A 208 16.50 0.10 7.05
C GLU A 208 16.13 -1.26 6.44
N LYS A 209 17.08 -1.90 5.75
CA LYS A 209 16.90 -3.31 5.34
C LYS A 209 16.78 -4.20 6.58
N PRO A 210 15.93 -5.24 6.56
CA PRO A 210 15.85 -6.21 7.64
C PRO A 210 17.21 -6.80 8.02
N GLU A 211 18.08 -7.06 7.04
CA GLU A 211 19.46 -7.56 7.22
C GLU A 211 20.37 -6.60 8.02
N ASN A 212 20.07 -5.30 8.02
CA ASN A 212 20.88 -4.27 8.68
C ASN A 212 20.38 -3.97 10.11
N ILE A 213 19.24 -4.52 10.51
CA ILE A 213 18.72 -4.38 11.87
C ILE A 213 19.46 -5.42 12.73
N SER A 214 20.36 -4.97 13.61
CA SER A 214 21.11 -5.88 14.48
C SER A 214 20.17 -6.77 15.30
N HIS A 215 20.55 -8.03 15.52
CA HIS A 215 19.80 -8.99 16.34
C HIS A 215 19.45 -8.42 17.73
N GLU A 216 20.31 -7.58 18.31
CA GLU A 216 20.05 -6.88 19.58
C GLU A 216 18.88 -5.89 19.50
N LYS A 217 18.76 -5.10 18.42
CA LYS A 217 17.63 -4.16 18.24
C LYS A 217 16.31 -4.88 18.01
N LEU A 218 16.35 -6.05 17.36
CA LEU A 218 15.16 -6.89 17.16
C LEU A 218 14.69 -7.49 18.50
N ASN A 219 15.63 -7.99 19.31
CA ASN A 219 15.34 -8.56 20.64
C ASN A 219 14.88 -7.50 21.65
N GLN A 220 15.43 -6.29 21.63
CA GLN A 220 14.97 -5.18 22.49
C GLN A 220 13.52 -4.78 22.17
N LYS A 221 13.13 -4.74 20.89
CA LYS A 221 11.74 -4.46 20.49
C LYS A 221 10.77 -5.58 20.87
N LEU A 222 11.22 -6.83 20.81
CA LEU A 222 10.41 -7.99 21.20
C LEU A 222 10.20 -8.02 22.73
N ASN A 223 11.26 -7.75 23.51
CA ASN A 223 11.22 -7.74 24.97
C ASN A 223 10.39 -6.57 25.53
N ALA A 224 10.47 -5.38 24.91
CA ALA A 224 9.63 -4.24 25.29
C ALA A 224 8.12 -4.47 25.10
N LYS A 225 7.73 -5.44 24.26
CA LYS A 225 6.33 -5.88 24.11
C LYS A 225 5.89 -6.87 25.19
N ILE A 226 6.81 -7.68 25.73
CA ILE A 226 6.54 -8.66 26.78
C ILE A 226 6.43 -7.98 28.15
N GLU A 227 7.18 -6.90 28.40
CA GLU A 227 7.14 -6.15 29.66
C GLU A 227 5.91 -5.22 29.80
N ASN A 228 5.13 -5.02 28.73
CA ASN A 228 3.92 -4.18 28.72
C ASN A 228 2.62 -4.98 28.56
N MET A 229 2.66 -6.30 28.81
CA MET A 229 1.50 -7.18 28.96
C MET A 229 1.44 -7.72 30.39
#